data_AF-A0A854ZAZ2-F1
#
_entry.id   AF-A0A854ZAZ2-F1
#
_cell.length_a   1.000
_cell.length_b   1.000
_cell.length_c   1.000
_cell.angle_alpha   90.00
_cell.angle_beta   90.00
_cell.angle_gamma   90.00
#
_symmetry.space_group_name_H-M   'P 1'
#
loop_
_entity.id
_entity.type
_entity.pdbx_description
1 polymer ?
#
loop_
_entity_poly.entity_id
_entity_poly.type
_entity_poly.pdbx_seq_one_letter_code
_entity_poly.pdbx_strand_id
1 'polypeptide(L)' 'MQDYKLEIDVDKQTIQAVTIPDPQMFQQICFVVKNNHLEGWKPETKDIARLVDQANKPDQSIIDEINEAF' A
#
# COMPACT_ATOMS: atom_id res chain seq x y z
N MET A 1 2.37 -23.57 -14.26
CA MET A 1 2.44 -22.12 -14.01
C MET A 1 1.66 -21.89 -12.73
N GLN A 2 2.23 -21.25 -11.72
CA GLN A 2 1.44 -20.83 -10.56
C GLN A 2 0.63 -19.60 -10.99
N ASP A 3 -0.70 -19.66 -10.85
CA ASP A 3 -1.54 -18.49 -11.03
C ASP A 3 -1.26 -17.49 -9.91
N TYR A 4 -1.06 -16.22 -10.29
CA TYR A 4 -0.84 -15.14 -9.34
C TYR A 4 -2.05 -15.02 -8.41
N LYS A 5 -1.79 -14.91 -7.10
CA LYS A 5 -2.80 -14.61 -6.08
C LYS A 5 -2.29 -13.48 -5.20
N LEU A 6 -3.11 -12.44 -5.05
CA LEU A 6 -2.85 -11.38 -4.09
C LEU A 6 -2.98 -11.94 -2.66
N GLU A 7 -1.93 -11.81 -1.86
CA GLU A 7 -1.88 -12.29 -0.48
C GLU A 7 -2.08 -11.14 0.50
N ILE A 8 -3.15 -11.21 1.30
CA ILE A 8 -3.46 -10.26 2.38
C ILE A 8 -3.87 -11.06 3.61
N ASP A 9 -3.20 -10.83 4.73
CA ASP A 9 -3.59 -11.33 6.06
C ASP A 9 -3.95 -10.14 6.94
N VAL A 10 -5.25 -9.99 7.24
CA VAL A 10 -5.77 -8.86 8.01
C VAL A 10 -5.38 -8.97 9.48
N ASP A 11 -5.39 -10.18 10.04
CA ASP A 11 -5.08 -10.41 11.45
C ASP A 11 -3.61 -10.12 11.75
N LYS A 12 -2.72 -10.43 10.80
CA LYS A 12 -1.29 -10.11 10.90
C LYS A 12 -0.89 -8.76 10.31
N GLN A 13 -1.85 -8.02 9.73
CA GLN A 13 -1.60 -6.78 8.99
C GLN A 13 -0.47 -6.94 7.94
N THR A 14 -0.54 -7.99 7.13
CA THR A 14 0.44 -8.25 6.07
C THR A 14 -0.16 -8.20 4.67
N ILE A 15 0.60 -7.67 3.71
CA ILE A 15 0.28 -7.68 2.27
C ILE A 15 1.53 -8.18 1.54
N GLN A 16 1.44 -9.25 0.76
CA GLN A 16 2.59 -9.88 0.08
C GLN A 16 3.80 -10.08 1.00
N ALA A 17 3.57 -10.61 2.20
CA ALA A 17 4.56 -10.81 3.28
C ALA A 17 5.18 -9.55 3.90
N VAL A 18 4.80 -8.34 3.47
CA VAL A 18 5.22 -7.10 4.12
C VAL A 18 4.31 -6.83 5.32
N THR A 19 4.90 -6.66 6.51
CA THR A 19 4.18 -6.29 7.73
C THR A 19 4.01 -4.78 7.79
N ILE A 20 2.78 -4.32 8.05
CA ILE A 20 2.43 -2.90 8.17
C ILE A 20 1.86 -2.70 9.59
N PRO A 21 2.68 -2.32 10.59
CA PRO A 21 2.28 -2.35 12.00
C PRO A 21 1.20 -1.33 12.37
N ASP A 22 1.19 -0.18 11.71
CA ASP A 22 0.17 0.84 11.95
C ASP A 22 -1.17 0.43 11.29
N PRO A 23 -2.26 0.25 12.07
CA PRO A 23 -3.53 -0.25 11.54
C PRO A 23 -4.18 0.70 10.52
N GLN A 24 -4.01 2.01 10.69
CA GLN A 24 -4.60 3.00 9.78
C GLN A 24 -3.88 2.99 8.43
N MET A 25 -2.55 2.98 8.44
CA MET A 25 -1.71 2.83 7.26
C MET A 25 -1.98 1.49 6.56
N PHE A 26 -2.11 0.39 7.31
CA PHE A 26 -2.48 -0.91 6.73
C PHE A 26 -3.81 -0.82 5.97
N GLN A 27 -4.85 -0.22 6.56
CA GLN A 27 -6.15 -0.06 5.88
C GLN A 27 -6.04 0.78 4.61
N GLN A 28 -5.30 1.89 4.65
CA GLN A 28 -5.09 2.77 3.49
C GLN A 28 -4.35 2.04 2.36
N ILE A 29 -3.24 1.38 2.67
CA ILE A 29 -2.45 0.63 1.68
C ILE A 29 -3.25 -0.56 1.16
N CYS A 30 -3.98 -1.28 2.03
CA CYS A 30 -4.84 -2.40 1.63
C CYS A 30 -5.93 -1.96 0.64
N PHE A 31 -6.53 -0.79 0.84
CA PHE A 31 -7.50 -0.22 -0.09
C PHE A 31 -6.89 0.07 -1.47
N VAL A 32 -5.75 0.79 -1.50
CA VAL A 32 -5.03 1.09 -2.75
C VAL A 32 -4.66 -0.20 -3.48
N VAL A 33 -4.11 -1.17 -2.76
CA VAL A 33 -3.68 -2.45 -3.34
C VAL A 33 -4.86 -3.23 -3.92
N LYS A 34 -5.97 -3.35 -3.19
CA LYS A 34 -7.15 -4.06 -3.67
C LYS A 34 -7.73 -3.41 -4.92
N ASN A 35 -7.87 -2.08 -4.94
CA ASN A 35 -8.44 -1.38 -6.10
C ASN A 35 -7.56 -1.53 -7.34
N ASN A 36 -6.25 -1.30 -7.22
CA ASN A 36 -5.35 -1.44 -8.35
C ASN A 36 -5.24 -2.91 -8.81
N HIS A 37 -5.36 -3.87 -7.89
CA HIS A 37 -5.39 -5.29 -8.25
C HIS A 37 -6.63 -5.66 -9.08
N LEU A 38 -7.79 -5.08 -8.77
CA LEU A 38 -9.01 -5.23 -9.60
C LEU A 38 -8.80 -4.70 -11.03
N GLU A 39 -7.95 -3.69 -11.19
CA GLU A 39 -7.56 -3.13 -12.49
C GLU A 39 -6.46 -3.94 -13.21
N GLY A 40 -6.03 -5.07 -12.62
CA GLY A 40 -5.05 -5.99 -13.21
C GLY A 40 -3.62 -5.80 -12.72
N TRP A 41 -3.37 -4.89 -11.78
CA TRP A 41 -2.06 -4.80 -11.13
C TRP A 41 -1.76 -6.07 -10.32
N LYS A 42 -0.54 -6.57 -10.41
CA LYS A 42 -0.09 -7.79 -9.70
C LYS A 42 1.11 -7.43 -8.82
N PRO A 43 0.90 -6.75 -7.68
CA PRO A 43 2.00 -6.33 -6.82
C PRO A 43 2.81 -7.51 -6.29
N GLU A 44 4.11 -7.31 -6.25
CA GLU A 44 5.05 -8.16 -5.53
C GLU A 44 5.44 -7.50 -4.20
N THR A 45 6.15 -8.24 -3.33
CA THR A 45 6.64 -7.74 -2.03
C THR A 45 7.37 -6.40 -2.14
N LYS A 46 8.18 -6.19 -3.17
CA LYS A 46 8.93 -4.94 -3.39
C LYS A 46 8.04 -3.73 -3.64
N ASP A 47 6.90 -3.95 -4.30
CA ASP A 47 5.96 -2.88 -4.62
C ASP A 47 5.21 -2.43 -3.38
N ILE A 48 4.81 -3.40 -2.53
CA ILE A 48 4.20 -3.12 -1.23
C ILE A 48 5.19 -2.41 -0.31
N ALA A 49 6.44 -2.87 -0.24
CA ALA A 49 7.48 -2.21 0.55
C ALA A 49 7.67 -0.75 0.13
N ARG A 50 7.67 -0.46 -1.17
CA ARG A 50 7.74 0.91 -1.69
C ARG A 50 6.53 1.76 -1.27
N LEU A 51 5.31 1.21 -1.33
CA LEU A 51 4.12 1.94 -0.88
C LEU A 51 4.18 2.27 0.62
N VAL A 52 4.66 1.33 1.44
CA VAL A 52 4.86 1.54 2.88
C VAL A 52 5.92 2.63 3.14
N ASP A 53 7.03 2.60 2.41
CA ASP A 53 8.07 3.63 2.53
C ASP A 53 7.55 5.02 2.15
N GLN A 54 6.75 5.12 1.07
CA GLN A 54 6.12 6.36 0.63
C GLN A 54 5.09 6.88 1.63
N ALA A 55 4.30 5.99 2.24
CA ALA A 55 3.33 6.38 3.27
C ALA A 55 4.00 6.91 4.54
N ASN A 56 5.17 6.39 4.91
CA ASN A 56 5.95 6.84 6.06
C ASN A 56 6.78 8.11 5.79
N LYS A 57 7.07 8.40 4.53
CA LYS A 57 7.79 9.59 4.08
C LYS A 57 6.93 10.31 3.04
N PRO A 58 5.80 10.88 3.47
CA PRO A 58 4.99 11.65 2.54
C PRO A 58 5.85 12.77 1.97
N ASP A 59 5.79 12.94 0.64
CA ASP A 59 6.54 13.97 -0.04
C ASP A 59 6.06 15.34 0.47
N GLN A 60 6.97 16.08 1.12
CA GLN A 60 6.64 17.37 1.70
C GLN A 60 6.13 18.35 0.64
N SER A 61 6.61 18.25 -0.61
CA SER A 61 6.13 19.10 -1.70
C SER A 61 4.65 18.85 -2.03
N ILE A 62 4.18 17.60 -1.94
CA ILE A 62 2.77 17.26 -2.12
C ILE A 62 1.94 17.76 -0.95
N ILE A 63 2.46 17.69 0.28
CA ILE A 63 1.79 18.24 1.47
C ILE A 63 1.62 19.75 1.33
N ASP A 64 2.67 20.44 0.89
CA ASP A 64 2.68 21.89 0.72
C ASP A 64 1.70 22.32 -0.39
N GLU A 65 1.67 21.63 -1.53
CA GLU A 65 0.69 21.87 -2.61
C GLU A 65 -0.77 21.68 -2.14
N ILE A 66 -1.04 20.66 -1.31
CA ILE A 66 -2.39 20.45 -0.75
C ILE A 66 -2.75 21.61 0.20
N ASN A 67 -1.84 22.03 1.07
CA ASN A 67 -2.10 23.13 2.01
C ASN A 67 -2.28 24.48 1.30
N GLU A 68 -1.66 24.71 0.15
CA GLU A 68 -1.87 25.93 -0.64
C GLU A 68 -3.21 25.92 -1.40
N ALA A 69 -3.77 24.74 -1.66
CA ALA A 69 -5.03 24.59 -2.39
C ALA A 69 -6.30 24.73 -1.51
N PHE A 70 -6.17 24.75 -0.17
CA PHE A 70 -7.26 24.84 0.80
C PHE A 70 -7.08 25.99 1.80
#